data_AF-A0A097PQI2-F1
#
_entry.id   AF-A0A097PQI2-F1
#
_cell.length_a   1.000
_cell.length_b   1.000
_cell.length_c   1.000
_cell.angle_alpha   90.00
_cell.angle_beta   90.00
_cell.angle_gamma   90.00
#
_symmetry.space_group_name_H-M   'P 1'
#
loop_
_entity.id
_entity.type
_entity.pdbx_description
1 polymer ?
#
loop_
_entity_poly.entity_id
_entity_poly.type
_entity_poly.pdbx_seq_one_letter_code
_entity_poly.pdbx_strand_id
1 'polypeptide(L)'
;HADPHPGNLLATPEGKLAFLDFGMMSETPEEARYAIIGHVVHMVNRDYEAMARDYYALDFLSPDVDVSPIVPALKNFFDGALNSTVSELNFKTIVDGLGAVLYQYPFTVPAYYALILRSLTVLEGLALYADPDFKVLAASYPYFAKRLLTDPNPYLRDALIELLFKDGRFRWSRLENLLVQGRKDRDFTAKEALQPVLKLLMAPGGEELRTLVIKEAIRVTEAIVVGTTIDTYNSIPGFLRTLIFNGNASGPFAISDSEQGSMLELRDRVFRIWSLLRSSDNFDPTILQPILQVLQEPTARDLGGRVVGGISQRLAARLLLQVLRS
;
A
#
# COMPACT_ATOMS: atom_id res chain seq x y z
N HIS A 1 -2.10 -12.52 -25.16
CA HIS A 1 -1.57 -12.35 -26.52
C HIS A 1 -0.07 -12.20 -26.45
N ALA A 2 0.70 -13.15 -26.97
CA ALA A 2 2.16 -13.24 -26.84
C ALA A 2 2.94 -12.44 -27.92
N ASP A 3 2.24 -11.93 -28.94
CA ASP A 3 2.87 -11.15 -30.02
C ASP A 3 2.01 -10.00 -30.57
N PRO A 4 1.70 -8.95 -29.77
CA PRO A 4 0.81 -7.87 -30.18
C PRO A 4 1.51 -6.87 -31.13
N HIS A 5 2.02 -7.35 -32.28
CA HIS A 5 2.70 -6.51 -33.26
C HIS A 5 1.74 -5.47 -33.87
N PRO A 6 2.20 -4.27 -34.27
CA PRO A 6 1.32 -3.22 -34.78
C PRO A 6 0.41 -3.63 -35.94
N GLY A 7 0.82 -4.58 -36.79
CA GLY A 7 -0.02 -5.12 -37.85
C GLY A 7 -1.27 -5.87 -37.38
N ASN A 8 -1.30 -6.31 -36.11
CA ASN A 8 -2.39 -7.06 -35.49
C ASN A 8 -3.27 -6.20 -34.56
N LEU A 9 -3.04 -4.89 -34.53
CA LEU A 9 -3.73 -3.95 -33.65
C LEU A 9 -4.34 -2.80 -34.45
N LEU A 10 -5.62 -2.50 -34.22
CA LEU A 10 -6.29 -1.34 -34.79
C LEU A 10 -6.88 -0.46 -33.69
N ALA A 11 -6.75 0.86 -33.83
CA ALA A 11 -7.53 1.80 -33.04
C ALA A 11 -8.93 1.93 -33.65
N THR A 12 -9.97 1.69 -32.85
CA THR A 12 -11.35 1.91 -33.28
C THR A 12 -11.72 3.40 -33.19
N PRO A 13 -12.73 3.89 -33.93
CA PRO A 13 -13.18 5.28 -33.84
C PRO A 13 -13.60 5.71 -32.42
N GLU A 14 -14.01 4.76 -31.57
CA GLU A 14 -14.38 4.97 -30.17
C GLU A 14 -13.17 5.02 -29.22
N GLY A 15 -11.94 4.94 -29.74
CA GLY A 15 -10.71 4.97 -28.96
C GLY A 15 -10.39 3.65 -28.24
N LYS A 16 -10.90 2.51 -28.73
CA LYS A 16 -10.55 1.18 -28.23
C LYS A 16 -9.46 0.55 -29.09
N LEU A 17 -8.76 -0.45 -28.55
CA LEU A 17 -7.81 -1.26 -29.29
C LEU A 17 -8.46 -2.59 -29.70
N ALA A 18 -8.52 -2.86 -31.01
CA ALA A 18 -9.01 -4.11 -31.56
C ALA A 18 -7.83 -5.02 -31.92
N PHE A 19 -7.87 -6.27 -31.44
CA PHE A 19 -6.91 -7.32 -31.76
C PHE A 19 -7.43 -8.13 -32.95
N LEU A 20 -6.60 -8.28 -33.99
CA LEU A 20 -6.97 -8.97 -35.22
C LEU A 20 -6.50 -10.42 -35.28
N ASP A 21 -5.36 -10.70 -34.65
CA ASP A 21 -4.73 -12.02 -34.63
C ASP A 21 -4.77 -12.58 -33.21
N PHE A 22 -4.89 -13.90 -33.11
CA PHE A 22 -4.85 -14.68 -31.87
C PHE A 22 -4.00 -15.95 -32.04
N GLY A 23 -3.16 -16.03 -33.07
CA GLY A 23 -2.32 -17.19 -33.38
C GLY A 23 -1.22 -17.46 -32.35
N MET A 24 -0.82 -16.44 -31.58
CA MET A 24 0.14 -16.56 -30.48
C MET A 24 -0.51 -16.21 -29.15
N MET A 25 -1.24 -17.16 -28.58
CA MET A 25 -1.80 -17.09 -27.23
C MET A 25 -1.02 -17.99 -26.29
N SER A 26 -0.82 -17.52 -25.07
CA SER A 26 -0.20 -18.27 -23.98
C SER A 26 -1.12 -18.18 -22.79
N GLU A 27 -1.26 -19.31 -22.10
CA GLU A 27 -1.94 -19.40 -20.82
C GLU A 27 -0.91 -19.21 -19.71
N THR A 28 -1.29 -18.43 -18.69
CA THR A 28 -0.44 -18.14 -17.54
C THR A 28 -1.19 -18.57 -16.29
N PRO A 29 -0.55 -19.31 -15.37
CA PRO A 29 -1.16 -19.70 -14.10
C PRO A 29 -1.71 -18.50 -13.34
N GLU A 30 -2.77 -18.71 -12.58
CA GLU A 30 -3.41 -17.64 -11.81
C GLU A 30 -2.46 -17.14 -10.71
N GLU A 31 -1.72 -18.05 -10.10
CA GLU A 31 -0.71 -17.80 -9.06
C GLU A 31 0.38 -16.86 -9.58
N ALA A 32 0.86 -17.07 -10.81
CA ALA A 32 1.84 -16.20 -11.44
C ALA A 32 1.30 -14.76 -11.62
N ARG A 33 0.01 -14.60 -11.92
CA ARG A 33 -0.62 -13.28 -12.00
C ARG A 33 -0.58 -12.56 -10.66
N TYR A 34 -0.88 -13.26 -9.57
CA TYR A 34 -0.81 -12.69 -8.22
C TYR A 34 0.62 -12.35 -7.81
N ALA A 35 1.56 -13.23 -8.10
CA ALA A 35 2.98 -13.01 -7.85
C ALA A 35 3.52 -11.77 -8.59
N ILE A 36 3.13 -11.56 -9.85
CA ILE A 36 3.48 -10.33 -10.61
C ILE A 36 2.92 -9.08 -9.92
N ILE A 37 1.66 -9.11 -9.46
CA ILE A 37 1.04 -7.97 -8.78
C ILE A 37 1.82 -7.64 -7.50
N GLY A 38 2.12 -8.65 -6.67
CA GLY A 38 2.92 -8.48 -5.45
C GLY A 38 4.30 -7.89 -5.74
N HIS A 39 5.01 -8.47 -6.72
CA HIS A 39 6.35 -8.05 -7.12
C HIS A 39 6.41 -6.60 -7.61
N VAL A 40 5.47 -6.20 -8.46
CA VAL A 40 5.38 -4.81 -8.92
C VAL A 40 5.12 -3.85 -7.75
N VAL A 41 4.27 -4.23 -6.80
CA VAL A 41 3.98 -3.38 -5.66
C VAL A 41 5.19 -3.24 -4.73
N HIS A 42 5.90 -4.33 -4.42
CA HIS A 42 7.12 -4.26 -3.62
C HIS A 42 8.22 -3.44 -4.31
N MET A 43 8.38 -3.61 -5.63
CA MET A 43 9.31 -2.84 -6.45
C MET A 43 9.02 -1.33 -6.40
N VAL A 44 7.79 -0.91 -6.67
CA VAL A 44 7.39 0.52 -6.65
C VAL A 44 7.54 1.12 -5.24
N ASN A 45 7.27 0.32 -4.21
CA ASN A 45 7.42 0.76 -2.83
C ASN A 45 8.86 0.69 -2.30
N ARG A 46 9.81 0.21 -3.10
CA ARG A 46 11.22 0.00 -2.72
C ARG A 46 11.37 -0.93 -1.51
N ASP A 47 10.50 -1.93 -1.41
CA ASP A 47 10.58 -2.97 -0.39
C ASP A 47 11.38 -4.16 -0.92
N TYR A 48 12.70 -3.98 -1.03
CA TYR A 48 13.59 -4.94 -1.72
C TYR A 48 13.68 -6.30 -1.01
N GLU A 49 13.44 -6.34 0.30
CA GLU A 49 13.37 -7.59 1.07
C GLU A 49 12.15 -8.42 0.65
N ALA A 50 10.97 -7.79 0.59
CA ALA A 50 9.75 -8.43 0.13
C ALA A 50 9.83 -8.77 -1.37
N MET A 51 10.39 -7.85 -2.17
CA MET A 51 10.64 -8.05 -3.60
C MET A 51 11.50 -9.27 -3.89
N ALA A 52 12.53 -9.52 -3.06
CA ALA A 52 13.39 -10.69 -3.21
C ALA A 52 12.67 -12.00 -2.82
N ARG A 53 11.76 -11.96 -1.83
CA ARG A 53 10.91 -13.11 -1.48
C ARG A 53 9.88 -13.44 -2.54
N ASP A 54 9.41 -12.45 -3.31
CA ASP A 54 8.46 -12.71 -4.40
C ASP A 54 9.02 -13.66 -5.46
N TYR A 55 10.34 -13.82 -5.56
CA TYR A 55 10.95 -14.78 -6.48
C TYR A 55 10.57 -16.24 -6.18
N TYR A 56 10.16 -16.57 -4.95
CA TYR A 56 9.58 -17.87 -4.67
C TYR A 56 8.17 -18.00 -5.27
N ALA A 57 7.33 -16.97 -5.10
CA ALA A 57 5.97 -16.96 -5.62
C ALA A 57 5.92 -16.87 -7.15
N LEU A 58 6.94 -16.26 -7.76
CA LEU A 58 7.13 -16.19 -9.21
C LEU A 58 7.66 -17.52 -9.80
N ASP A 59 7.99 -18.51 -8.97
CA ASP A 59 8.63 -19.77 -9.37
C ASP A 59 10.02 -19.55 -10.02
N PHE A 60 10.70 -18.48 -9.58
CA PHE A 60 12.00 -18.06 -10.07
C PHE A 60 13.15 -18.68 -9.26
N LEU A 61 12.90 -18.90 -7.97
CA LEU A 61 13.80 -19.52 -7.02
C LEU A 61 13.02 -20.50 -6.16
N SER A 62 13.68 -21.57 -5.71
CA SER A 62 13.09 -22.50 -4.76
C SER A 62 13.10 -21.91 -3.34
N PRO A 63 12.09 -22.18 -2.48
CA PRO A 63 12.00 -21.60 -1.13
C PRO A 63 13.18 -21.87 -0.18
N ASP A 64 14.03 -22.85 -0.50
CA ASP A 64 15.26 -23.18 0.25
C ASP A 64 16.46 -22.28 -0.11
N VAL A 65 16.38 -21.50 -1.17
CA VAL A 65 17.45 -20.58 -1.59
C VAL A 65 17.39 -19.30 -0.74
N ASP A 66 18.48 -18.94 -0.06
CA ASP A 66 18.57 -17.66 0.65
C ASP A 66 18.62 -16.47 -0.32
N VAL A 67 17.60 -15.61 -0.26
CA VAL A 67 17.47 -14.41 -1.10
C VAL A 67 18.09 -13.15 -0.46
N SER A 68 18.56 -13.22 0.77
CA SER A 68 19.19 -12.09 1.48
C SER A 68 20.35 -11.44 0.69
N PRO A 69 21.22 -12.21 0.00
CA PRO A 69 22.28 -11.64 -0.83
C PRO A 69 21.78 -10.86 -2.06
N ILE A 70 20.55 -11.14 -2.52
CA ILE A 70 19.95 -10.48 -3.70
C ILE A 70 19.52 -9.04 -3.36
N VAL A 71 19.14 -8.79 -2.11
CA VAL A 71 18.60 -7.49 -1.65
C VAL A 71 19.56 -6.32 -1.93
N PRO A 72 20.86 -6.40 -1.59
CA PRO A 72 21.83 -5.36 -1.97
C PRO A 72 21.93 -5.12 -3.48
N ALA A 73 21.81 -6.16 -4.31
CA ALA A 73 21.88 -6.03 -5.76
C ALA A 73 20.65 -5.27 -6.30
N LEU A 74 19.46 -5.64 -5.83
CA LEU A 74 18.21 -4.91 -6.14
C LEU A 74 18.30 -3.46 -5.69
N LYS A 75 18.77 -3.23 -4.46
CA LYS A 75 18.95 -1.89 -3.92
C LYS A 75 19.95 -1.08 -4.74
N ASN A 76 21.12 -1.62 -5.07
CA ASN A 76 22.13 -0.92 -5.85
C ASN A 76 21.62 -0.59 -7.25
N PHE A 77 20.86 -1.49 -7.88
CA PHE A 77 20.25 -1.20 -9.17
C PHE A 77 19.16 -0.13 -9.05
N PHE A 78 18.14 -0.34 -8.21
CA PHE A 78 16.99 0.55 -8.16
C PHE A 78 17.26 1.85 -7.41
N ASP A 79 18.13 1.92 -6.41
CA ASP A 79 18.51 3.19 -5.78
C ASP A 79 19.70 3.86 -6.48
N GLY A 80 20.61 3.09 -7.10
CA GLY A 80 21.79 3.62 -7.78
C GLY A 80 21.55 4.06 -9.22
N ALA A 81 20.66 3.40 -9.95
CA ALA A 81 20.23 3.85 -11.29
C ALA A 81 19.24 5.02 -11.24
N LEU A 82 18.76 5.40 -10.05
CA LEU A 82 17.63 6.32 -9.89
C LEU A 82 17.95 7.55 -9.04
N ASN A 83 18.05 8.71 -9.71
CA ASN A 83 17.66 9.99 -9.08
C ASN A 83 16.12 10.19 -9.11
N SER A 84 15.37 9.27 -9.74
CA SER A 84 13.93 9.35 -10.04
C SER A 84 13.10 8.26 -9.35
N THR A 85 11.77 8.32 -9.43
CA THR A 85 10.90 7.25 -8.89
C THR A 85 10.91 6.01 -9.81
N VAL A 86 10.69 4.80 -9.26
CA VAL A 86 10.70 3.56 -10.06
C VAL A 86 9.65 3.60 -11.18
N SER A 87 8.54 4.31 -10.96
CA SER A 87 7.49 4.54 -11.95
C SER A 87 7.92 5.41 -13.14
N GLU A 88 9.03 6.15 -13.04
CA GLU A 88 9.59 6.96 -14.15
C GLU A 88 10.54 6.17 -15.07
N LEU A 89 10.85 4.92 -14.70
CA LEU A 89 11.67 4.05 -15.53
C LEU A 89 10.93 3.55 -16.76
N ASN A 90 11.67 3.47 -17.86
CA ASN A 90 11.23 2.72 -19.03
C ASN A 90 11.26 1.22 -18.69
N PHE A 91 10.29 0.45 -19.19
CA PHE A 91 10.18 -0.96 -18.89
C PHE A 91 11.43 -1.73 -19.35
N LYS A 92 12.02 -1.37 -20.50
CA LYS A 92 13.32 -1.90 -20.92
C LYS A 92 14.40 -1.80 -19.84
N THR A 93 14.54 -0.64 -19.18
CA THR A 93 15.54 -0.44 -18.12
C THR A 93 15.28 -1.35 -16.92
N ILE A 94 14.01 -1.53 -16.55
CA ILE A 94 13.62 -2.45 -15.47
C ILE A 94 14.02 -3.89 -15.83
N VAL A 95 13.70 -4.34 -17.04
CA VAL A 95 14.02 -5.70 -17.51
C VAL A 95 15.54 -5.92 -17.57
N ASP A 96 16.30 -4.98 -18.14
CA ASP A 96 17.76 -5.07 -18.23
C ASP A 96 18.39 -5.13 -16.82
N GLY A 97 17.86 -4.35 -15.87
CA GLY A 97 18.30 -4.35 -14.48
C GLY A 97 18.02 -5.64 -13.72
N LEU A 98 16.79 -6.13 -13.82
CA LEU A 98 16.43 -7.42 -13.25
C LEU A 98 17.27 -8.53 -13.87
N GLY A 99 17.49 -8.51 -15.19
CA GLY A 99 18.36 -9.45 -15.89
C GLY A 99 19.77 -9.50 -15.32
N ALA A 100 20.38 -8.36 -15.01
CA ALA A 100 21.72 -8.31 -14.39
C ALA A 100 21.77 -9.00 -13.01
N VAL A 101 20.67 -8.96 -12.25
CA VAL A 101 20.54 -9.68 -10.98
C VAL A 101 20.34 -11.18 -11.22
N LEU A 102 19.52 -11.57 -12.21
CA LEU A 102 19.25 -12.98 -12.54
C LEU A 102 20.53 -13.77 -12.84
N TYR A 103 21.54 -13.18 -13.49
CA TYR A 103 22.80 -13.86 -13.82
C TYR A 103 23.69 -14.20 -12.61
N GLN A 104 23.46 -13.58 -11.46
CA GLN A 104 24.30 -13.75 -10.27
C GLN A 104 23.81 -14.86 -9.35
N TYR A 105 22.60 -15.39 -9.59
CA TYR A 105 21.88 -16.28 -8.68
C TYR A 105 21.21 -17.43 -9.47
N PRO A 106 20.84 -18.55 -8.83
CA PRO A 106 20.35 -19.75 -9.51
C PRO A 106 18.88 -19.62 -9.96
N PHE A 107 18.57 -18.59 -10.75
CA PHE A 107 17.23 -18.32 -11.26
C PHE A 107 16.80 -19.32 -12.33
N THR A 108 15.57 -19.80 -12.23
CA THR A 108 14.89 -20.57 -13.28
C THR A 108 13.65 -19.80 -13.70
N VAL A 109 13.58 -19.30 -14.92
CA VAL A 109 12.44 -18.47 -15.37
C VAL A 109 11.48 -19.33 -16.20
N PRO A 110 10.22 -19.52 -15.76
CA PRO A 110 9.22 -20.23 -16.56
C PRO A 110 8.98 -19.57 -17.93
N ALA A 111 8.79 -20.37 -18.97
CA ALA A 111 8.75 -19.90 -20.36
C ALA A 111 7.65 -18.86 -20.64
N TYR A 112 6.51 -18.93 -19.95
CA TYR A 112 5.41 -17.98 -20.14
C TYR A 112 5.79 -16.56 -19.70
N TYR A 113 6.72 -16.37 -18.75
CA TYR A 113 7.21 -15.04 -18.40
C TYR A 113 7.99 -14.40 -19.55
N ALA A 114 8.77 -15.19 -20.30
CA ALA A 114 9.47 -14.67 -21.48
C ALA A 114 8.47 -14.15 -22.54
N LEU A 115 7.34 -14.83 -22.71
CA LEU A 115 6.26 -14.39 -23.61
C LEU A 115 5.58 -13.12 -23.12
N ILE A 116 5.35 -12.98 -21.81
CA ILE A 116 4.81 -11.76 -21.20
C ILE A 116 5.77 -10.58 -21.40
N LEU A 117 7.06 -10.76 -21.09
CA LEU A 117 8.09 -9.73 -21.24
C LEU A 117 8.22 -9.28 -22.70
N ARG A 118 8.25 -10.22 -23.65
CA ARG A 118 8.25 -9.93 -25.08
C ARG A 118 7.03 -9.09 -25.48
N SER A 119 5.84 -9.51 -25.05
CA SER A 119 4.59 -8.81 -25.37
C SER A 119 4.58 -7.38 -24.84
N LEU A 120 5.00 -7.19 -23.59
CA LEU A 120 5.09 -5.88 -22.96
C LEU A 120 6.12 -4.98 -23.65
N THR A 121 7.26 -5.54 -24.07
CA THR A 121 8.29 -4.79 -24.81
C THR A 121 7.75 -4.28 -26.16
N VAL A 122 7.01 -5.11 -26.89
CA VAL A 122 6.38 -4.70 -28.16
C VAL A 122 5.30 -3.64 -27.93
N LEU A 123 4.46 -3.81 -26.91
CA LEU A 123 3.42 -2.83 -26.55
C LEU A 123 4.01 -1.50 -26.08
N GLU A 124 5.09 -1.53 -25.30
CA GLU A 124 5.82 -0.31 -24.90
C GLU A 124 6.37 0.42 -26.13
N GLY A 125 7.01 -0.29 -27.06
CA GLY A 125 7.53 0.30 -28.29
C GLY A 125 6.43 0.98 -29.12
N LEU A 126 5.25 0.36 -29.21
CA LEU A 126 4.09 0.97 -29.86
C LEU A 126 3.56 2.19 -29.09
N ALA A 127 3.47 2.11 -27.77
CA ALA A 127 3.00 3.23 -26.95
C ALA A 127 3.94 4.44 -27.05
N LEU A 128 5.26 4.21 -27.06
CA LEU A 128 6.28 5.25 -27.22
C LEU A 128 6.22 5.95 -28.58
N TYR A 129 5.68 5.29 -29.62
CA TYR A 129 5.43 5.94 -30.91
C TYR A 129 4.30 6.98 -30.82
N ALA A 130 3.30 6.74 -29.97
CA ALA A 130 2.17 7.65 -29.77
C ALA A 130 2.46 8.73 -28.72
N ASP A 131 3.16 8.36 -27.65
CA ASP A 131 3.54 9.24 -26.53
C ASP A 131 5.01 8.95 -26.13
N PRO A 132 5.96 9.81 -26.53
CA PRO A 132 7.39 9.62 -26.23
C PRO A 132 7.73 9.58 -24.73
N ASP A 133 6.88 10.16 -23.88
CA ASP A 133 7.06 10.19 -22.43
C ASP A 133 6.34 9.05 -21.71
N PHE A 134 5.71 8.13 -22.47
CA PHE A 134 4.93 7.03 -21.92
C PHE A 134 5.77 6.12 -21.00
N LYS A 135 5.23 5.86 -19.81
CA LYS A 135 5.82 4.94 -18.82
C LYS A 135 4.85 3.81 -18.52
N VAL A 136 5.13 2.60 -19.01
CA VAL A 136 4.28 1.41 -18.83
C VAL A 136 3.98 1.16 -17.36
N LEU A 137 4.99 1.25 -16.49
CA LEU A 137 4.83 0.98 -15.07
C LEU A 137 3.94 2.03 -14.39
N ALA A 138 4.13 3.32 -14.69
CA ALA A 138 3.27 4.38 -14.15
C ALA A 138 1.82 4.22 -14.62
N ALA A 139 1.61 3.89 -15.90
CA ALA A 139 0.29 3.71 -16.49
C ALA A 139 -0.46 2.49 -15.92
N SER A 140 0.27 1.44 -15.51
CA SER A 140 -0.30 0.21 -14.96
C SER A 140 -0.38 0.19 -13.43
N TYR A 141 0.35 1.04 -12.72
CA TYR A 141 0.36 1.06 -11.25
C TYR A 141 -1.03 1.24 -10.61
N PRO A 142 -1.95 2.08 -11.13
CA PRO A 142 -3.32 2.16 -10.63
C PRO A 142 -4.03 0.81 -10.59
N TYR A 143 -3.86 -0.02 -11.62
CA TYR A 143 -4.41 -1.36 -11.68
C TYR A 143 -3.83 -2.25 -10.58
N PHE A 144 -2.50 -2.26 -10.42
CA PHE A 144 -1.83 -3.05 -9.37
C PHE A 144 -2.26 -2.63 -7.97
N ALA A 145 -2.32 -1.32 -7.69
CA ALA A 145 -2.74 -0.78 -6.41
C ALA A 145 -4.20 -1.15 -6.10
N LYS A 146 -5.11 -1.01 -7.08
CA LYS A 146 -6.51 -1.45 -6.95
C LYS A 146 -6.57 -2.94 -6.63
N ARG A 147 -5.92 -3.78 -7.45
CA ARG A 147 -5.92 -5.25 -7.28
C ARG A 147 -5.43 -5.65 -5.90
N LEU A 148 -4.35 -5.06 -5.42
CA LEU A 148 -3.83 -5.35 -4.09
C LEU A 148 -4.81 -4.93 -2.98
N LEU A 149 -5.52 -3.81 -3.14
CA LEU A 149 -6.47 -3.31 -2.15
C LEU A 149 -7.78 -4.10 -2.08
N THR A 150 -8.24 -4.69 -3.18
CA THR A 150 -9.61 -5.24 -3.29
C THR A 150 -9.68 -6.75 -3.48
N ASP A 151 -8.61 -7.40 -3.95
CA ASP A 151 -8.67 -8.82 -4.29
C ASP A 151 -8.67 -9.74 -3.05
N PRO A 152 -9.58 -10.73 -2.96
CA PRO A 152 -9.70 -11.62 -1.81
C PRO A 152 -8.64 -12.72 -1.72
N ASN A 153 -7.79 -12.88 -2.74
CA ASN A 153 -6.77 -13.91 -2.78
C ASN A 153 -5.83 -13.81 -1.56
N PRO A 154 -5.57 -14.92 -0.84
CA PRO A 154 -4.72 -14.93 0.34
C PRO A 154 -3.33 -14.32 0.10
N TYR A 155 -2.68 -14.62 -1.03
CA TYR A 155 -1.37 -14.09 -1.35
C TYR A 155 -1.38 -12.56 -1.43
N LEU A 156 -2.33 -11.97 -2.16
CA LEU A 156 -2.43 -10.51 -2.27
C LEU A 156 -2.82 -9.86 -0.96
N ARG A 157 -3.72 -10.48 -0.20
CA ARG A 157 -4.09 -10.00 1.13
C ARG A 157 -2.88 -9.98 2.07
N ASP A 158 -2.08 -11.04 2.07
CA ASP A 158 -0.92 -11.17 2.95
C ASP A 158 0.20 -10.22 2.51
N ALA A 159 0.43 -10.06 1.20
CA ALA A 159 1.32 -9.03 0.65
C ALA A 159 0.87 -7.60 1.02
N LEU A 160 -0.45 -7.32 1.01
CA LEU A 160 -0.98 -6.04 1.47
C LEU A 160 -0.71 -5.84 2.97
N ILE A 161 -0.90 -6.87 3.80
CA ILE A 161 -0.63 -6.79 5.24
C ILE A 161 0.86 -6.51 5.49
N GLU A 162 1.76 -7.23 4.82
CA GLU A 162 3.21 -7.03 4.92
C GLU A 162 3.65 -5.64 4.46
N LEU A 163 3.04 -5.13 3.39
CA LEU A 163 3.31 -3.77 2.91
C LEU A 163 2.84 -2.70 3.91
N LEU A 164 1.69 -2.92 4.55
CA LEU A 164 1.06 -2.00 5.48
C LEU A 164 1.64 -2.08 6.89
N PHE A 165 2.17 -3.22 7.32
CA PHE A 165 2.73 -3.43 8.65
C PHE A 165 4.18 -3.88 8.56
N LYS A 166 5.10 -3.11 9.15
CA LYS A 166 6.50 -3.49 9.30
C LYS A 166 6.96 -3.21 10.73
N ASP A 167 7.67 -4.16 11.34
CA ASP A 167 8.19 -4.07 12.71
C ASP A 167 7.10 -3.71 13.75
N GLY A 168 5.89 -4.25 13.56
CA GLY A 168 4.74 -3.99 14.43
C GLY A 168 4.12 -2.60 14.32
N ARG A 169 4.51 -1.79 13.32
CA ARG A 169 3.97 -0.45 13.07
C ARG A 169 3.21 -0.39 11.75
N PHE A 170 2.09 0.35 11.73
CA PHE A 170 1.38 0.62 10.49
C PHE A 170 2.03 1.73 9.68
N ARG A 171 2.18 1.50 8.38
CA ARG A 171 2.78 2.42 7.41
C ARG A 171 1.68 3.19 6.69
N TRP A 172 1.12 4.20 7.36
CA TRP A 172 0.06 5.05 6.81
C TRP A 172 0.39 5.67 5.44
N SER A 173 1.66 6.01 5.20
CA SER A 173 2.11 6.53 3.91
C SER A 173 1.92 5.52 2.76
N ARG A 174 2.08 4.22 3.04
CA ARG A 174 1.86 3.15 2.05
C ARG A 174 0.38 3.03 1.72
N LEU A 175 -0.49 3.02 2.73
CA LEU A 175 -1.94 3.01 2.51
C LEU A 175 -2.41 4.23 1.71
N GLU A 176 -1.96 5.42 2.09
CA GLU A 176 -2.30 6.67 1.38
C GLU A 176 -1.90 6.57 -0.09
N ASN A 177 -0.66 6.15 -0.38
CA ASN A 177 -0.18 6.00 -1.75
C ASN A 177 -0.99 4.97 -2.55
N LEU A 178 -1.33 3.81 -1.97
CA LEU A 178 -2.15 2.81 -2.64
C LEU A 178 -3.55 3.34 -2.95
N LEU A 179 -4.18 4.06 -2.01
CA LEU A 179 -5.51 4.65 -2.22
C LEU A 179 -5.47 5.74 -3.30
N VAL A 180 -4.47 6.63 -3.26
CA VAL A 180 -4.28 7.68 -4.28
C VAL A 180 -4.11 7.08 -5.66
N GLN A 181 -3.36 5.98 -5.78
CA GLN A 181 -3.07 5.36 -7.07
C GLN A 181 -4.20 4.46 -7.53
N GLY A 182 -4.78 3.65 -6.64
CA GLY A 182 -5.93 2.79 -6.93
C GLY A 182 -7.14 3.58 -7.42
N ARG A 183 -7.42 4.76 -6.84
CA ARG A 183 -8.53 5.64 -7.28
C ARG A 183 -8.40 6.18 -8.71
N LYS A 184 -7.22 6.11 -9.32
CA LYS A 184 -7.05 6.49 -10.74
C LYS A 184 -7.59 5.42 -11.69
N ASP A 185 -7.76 4.19 -11.22
CA ASP A 185 -8.41 3.12 -11.97
C ASP A 185 -9.94 3.34 -11.98
N ARG A 186 -10.56 3.22 -13.15
CA ARG A 186 -11.99 3.53 -13.35
C ARG A 186 -12.91 2.60 -12.57
N ASP A 187 -12.45 1.39 -12.29
CA ASP A 187 -13.23 0.35 -11.62
C ASP A 187 -12.90 0.27 -10.11
N PHE A 188 -12.21 1.28 -9.56
CA PHE A 188 -11.89 1.33 -8.14
C PHE A 188 -13.10 1.77 -7.31
N THR A 189 -13.42 1.01 -6.26
CA THR A 189 -14.41 1.41 -5.26
C THR A 189 -13.81 1.37 -3.86
N ALA A 190 -13.93 2.45 -3.10
CA ALA A 190 -13.41 2.49 -1.73
C ALA A 190 -14.13 1.52 -0.79
N LYS A 191 -15.37 1.13 -1.13
CA LYS A 191 -16.15 0.13 -0.40
C LYS A 191 -15.48 -1.24 -0.42
N GLU A 192 -14.84 -1.60 -1.53
CA GLU A 192 -14.15 -2.89 -1.71
C GLU A 192 -12.72 -2.85 -1.18
N ALA A 193 -12.12 -1.65 -1.10
CA ALA A 193 -10.77 -1.48 -0.58
C ALA A 193 -10.66 -1.99 0.87
N LEU A 194 -9.58 -2.72 1.17
CA LEU A 194 -9.29 -3.30 2.49
C LEU A 194 -10.27 -4.38 2.98
N GLN A 195 -11.37 -4.66 2.27
CA GLN A 195 -12.32 -5.71 2.66
C GLN A 195 -11.66 -7.07 2.89
N PRO A 196 -10.69 -7.54 2.07
CA PRO A 196 -9.99 -8.79 2.33
C PRO A 196 -9.28 -8.83 3.69
N VAL A 197 -8.62 -7.73 4.06
CA VAL A 197 -7.90 -7.58 5.34
C VAL A 197 -8.87 -7.45 6.50
N LEU A 198 -9.94 -6.68 6.34
CA LEU A 198 -10.99 -6.51 7.35
C LEU A 198 -11.76 -7.80 7.61
N LYS A 199 -11.95 -8.65 6.59
CA LYS A 199 -12.51 -9.99 6.75
C LYS A 199 -11.57 -10.91 7.54
N LEU A 200 -10.27 -10.88 7.25
CA LEU A 200 -9.27 -11.65 8.03
C LEU A 200 -9.22 -11.19 9.48
N LEU A 201 -9.31 -9.88 9.73
CA LEU A 201 -9.36 -9.30 11.07
C LEU A 201 -10.47 -9.94 11.93
N MET A 202 -11.61 -10.28 11.33
CA MET A 202 -12.73 -10.96 12.01
C MET A 202 -12.61 -12.49 12.02
N ALA A 203 -11.76 -13.08 11.19
CA ALA A 203 -11.62 -14.52 11.06
C ALA A 203 -10.73 -15.13 12.18
N PRO A 204 -10.89 -16.43 12.53
CA PRO A 204 -10.10 -17.06 13.60
C PRO A 204 -8.58 -16.93 13.45
N GLY A 205 -8.05 -16.93 12.22
CA GLY A 205 -6.61 -16.74 11.95
C GLY A 205 -6.09 -15.30 12.02
N GLY A 206 -6.93 -14.33 12.38
CA GLY A 206 -6.59 -12.90 12.38
C GLY A 206 -6.03 -12.36 13.70
N GLU A 207 -5.67 -13.21 14.68
CA GLU A 207 -5.28 -12.77 16.03
C GLU A 207 -4.08 -11.81 16.06
N GLU A 208 -3.05 -12.10 15.26
CA GLU A 208 -1.88 -11.23 15.13
C GLU A 208 -2.27 -9.88 14.52
N LEU A 209 -3.06 -9.90 13.44
CA LEU A 209 -3.57 -8.69 12.81
C LEU A 209 -4.43 -7.86 13.76
N ARG A 210 -5.29 -8.48 14.59
CA ARG A 210 -6.06 -7.77 15.62
C ARG A 210 -5.15 -7.06 16.60
N THR A 211 -4.10 -7.72 17.06
CA THR A 211 -3.13 -7.12 17.99
C THR A 211 -2.45 -5.90 17.38
N LEU A 212 -2.05 -5.98 16.11
CA LEU A 212 -1.45 -4.87 15.38
C LEU A 212 -2.43 -3.70 15.19
N VAL A 213 -3.68 -4.00 14.78
CA VAL A 213 -4.74 -3.00 14.59
C VAL A 213 -5.10 -2.31 15.90
N ILE A 214 -5.18 -3.04 17.03
CA ILE A 214 -5.47 -2.47 18.35
C ILE A 214 -4.36 -1.49 18.76
N LYS A 215 -3.09 -1.89 18.62
CA LYS A 215 -1.95 -1.02 18.95
C LYS A 215 -1.97 0.25 18.11
N GLU A 216 -2.18 0.13 16.80
CA GLU A 216 -2.22 1.29 15.91
C GLU A 216 -3.42 2.19 16.19
N ALA A 217 -4.61 1.62 16.48
CA ALA A 217 -5.79 2.41 16.81
C ALA A 217 -5.60 3.25 18.08
N ILE A 218 -4.92 2.72 19.11
CA ILE A 218 -4.54 3.49 20.30
C ILE A 218 -3.65 4.67 19.89
N ARG A 219 -2.61 4.42 19.10
CA ARG A 219 -1.67 5.45 18.64
C ARG A 219 -2.34 6.55 17.81
N VAL A 220 -3.25 6.19 16.91
CA VAL A 220 -4.05 7.16 16.13
C VAL A 220 -4.93 8.01 17.06
N THR A 221 -5.51 7.38 18.08
CA THR A 221 -6.35 8.08 19.05
C THR A 221 -5.54 9.09 19.86
N GLU A 222 -4.37 8.69 20.34
CA GLU A 222 -3.41 9.57 21.02
C GLU A 222 -3.03 10.76 20.13
N ALA A 223 -2.67 10.50 18.87
CA ALA A 223 -2.34 11.53 17.90
C ALA A 223 -3.48 12.54 17.66
N ILE A 224 -4.72 12.06 17.54
CA ILE A 224 -5.90 12.93 17.36
C ILE A 224 -6.15 13.80 18.59
N VAL A 225 -6.13 13.21 19.79
CA VAL A 225 -6.39 13.95 21.03
C VAL A 225 -5.29 14.97 21.29
N VAL A 226 -4.02 14.54 21.26
CA VAL A 226 -2.87 15.43 21.47
C VAL A 226 -2.89 16.57 20.47
N GLY A 227 -3.08 16.27 19.18
CA GLY A 227 -3.15 17.30 18.15
C GLY A 227 -4.30 18.27 18.34
N THR A 228 -5.50 17.79 18.68
CA THR A 228 -6.66 18.66 18.94
C THR A 228 -6.44 19.56 20.16
N THR A 229 -5.83 19.04 21.22
CA THR A 229 -5.49 19.82 22.41
C THR A 229 -4.43 20.88 22.10
N ILE A 230 -3.43 20.56 21.27
CA ILE A 230 -2.41 21.52 20.82
C ILE A 230 -3.05 22.63 19.97
N ASP A 231 -3.91 22.29 19.01
CA ASP A 231 -4.59 23.29 18.18
C ASP A 231 -5.50 24.18 19.02
N THR A 232 -6.18 23.60 20.01
CA THR A 232 -6.98 24.35 20.99
C THR A 232 -6.10 25.29 21.82
N TYR A 233 -4.95 24.81 22.32
CA TYR A 233 -3.99 25.64 23.05
C TYR A 233 -3.47 26.80 22.20
N ASN A 234 -3.14 26.53 20.92
CA ASN A 234 -2.62 27.51 19.99
C ASN A 234 -3.67 28.54 19.54
N SER A 235 -4.95 28.18 19.47
CA SER A 235 -6.04 29.10 19.13
C SER A 235 -6.46 30.02 20.29
N ILE A 236 -6.14 29.67 21.53
CA ILE A 236 -6.42 30.53 22.70
C ILE A 236 -5.49 31.74 22.70
N PRO A 237 -6.00 32.99 22.83
CA PRO A 237 -5.19 34.20 22.99
C PRO A 237 -4.19 34.08 24.15
N GLY A 238 -2.96 34.56 23.96
CA GLY A 238 -1.85 34.37 24.92
C GLY A 238 -2.17 34.79 26.37
N PHE A 239 -2.97 35.85 26.56
CA PHE A 239 -3.39 36.32 27.88
C PHE A 239 -4.36 35.38 28.62
N LEU A 240 -5.08 34.52 27.91
CA LEU A 240 -5.97 33.50 28.50
C LEU A 240 -5.26 32.16 28.75
N ARG A 241 -4.12 31.91 28.09
CA ARG A 241 -3.40 30.62 28.21
C ARG A 241 -2.92 30.36 29.65
N THR A 242 -2.42 31.39 30.33
CA THR A 242 -1.93 31.30 31.72
C THR A 242 -3.05 31.07 32.74
N LEU A 243 -4.28 31.50 32.43
CA LEU A 243 -5.48 31.29 33.28
C LEU A 243 -6.04 29.87 33.16
N ILE A 244 -5.99 29.28 31.96
CA ILE A 244 -6.56 27.96 31.68
C ILE A 244 -5.57 26.84 32.00
N PHE A 245 -4.29 27.03 31.68
CA PHE A 245 -3.25 26.01 31.80
C PHE A 245 -2.22 26.38 32.88
N ASN A 246 -2.71 26.69 34.09
CA ASN A 246 -1.98 26.77 35.36
C ASN A 246 -0.48 27.13 35.28
N GLY A 247 -0.14 28.19 34.53
CA GLY A 247 1.23 28.70 34.39
C GLY A 247 2.22 27.90 33.52
N ASN A 248 1.85 26.80 32.85
CA ASN A 248 2.79 26.05 32.00
C ASN A 248 2.96 26.74 30.62
N ALA A 249 4.07 27.48 30.47
CA ALA A 249 4.43 28.17 29.23
C ALA A 249 5.01 27.23 28.14
N SER A 250 5.35 25.99 28.51
CA SER A 250 5.99 24.99 27.64
C SER A 250 5.01 24.12 26.83
N GLY A 251 3.70 24.42 26.89
CA GLY A 251 2.66 23.70 26.14
C GLY A 251 1.71 22.87 27.02
N PRO A 252 0.63 22.32 26.44
CA PRO A 252 -0.39 21.58 27.18
C PRO A 252 0.08 20.20 27.68
N PHE A 253 1.21 19.70 27.18
CA PHE A 253 1.80 18.40 27.54
C PHE A 253 3.32 18.50 27.66
N ALA A 254 3.93 17.63 28.47
CA ALA A 254 5.38 17.49 28.59
C ALA A 254 5.90 16.43 27.58
N ILE A 255 5.79 16.72 26.29
CA ILE A 255 6.26 15.86 25.19
C ILE A 255 7.37 16.57 24.42
N SER A 256 8.28 15.81 23.81
CA SER A 256 9.32 16.41 22.95
C SER A 256 8.73 16.98 21.67
N ASP A 257 9.34 18.05 21.12
CA ASP A 257 8.91 18.66 19.85
C ASP A 257 8.89 17.64 18.69
N SER A 258 9.85 16.71 18.67
CA SER A 258 9.91 15.63 17.67
C SER A 258 8.75 14.66 17.80
N GLU A 259 8.39 14.29 19.03
CA GLU A 259 7.29 13.36 19.29
C GLU A 259 5.95 14.02 18.94
N GLN A 260 5.76 15.27 19.36
CA GLN A 260 4.62 16.10 18.97
C GLN A 260 4.49 16.19 17.45
N GLY A 261 5.57 16.49 16.74
CA GLY A 261 5.57 16.55 15.27
C GLY A 261 5.13 15.24 14.63
N SER A 262 5.64 14.10 15.13
CA SER A 262 5.26 12.78 14.62
C SER A 262 3.78 12.43 14.85
N MET A 263 3.22 12.84 15.99
CA MET A 263 1.81 12.65 16.32
C MET A 263 0.90 13.51 15.44
N LEU A 264 1.29 14.78 15.21
CA LEU A 264 0.57 15.68 14.31
C LEU A 264 0.59 15.15 12.88
N GLU A 265 1.75 14.70 12.39
CA GLU A 265 1.86 14.13 11.05
C GLU A 265 0.98 12.88 10.90
N LEU A 266 0.98 12.00 11.90
CA LEU A 266 0.13 10.82 11.92
C LEU A 266 -1.36 11.20 11.85
N ARG A 267 -1.81 12.12 12.71
CA ARG A 267 -3.18 12.63 12.72
C ARG A 267 -3.58 13.17 11.35
N ASP A 268 -2.78 14.07 10.80
CA ASP A 268 -3.09 14.75 9.54
C ASP A 268 -3.15 13.74 8.38
N ARG A 269 -2.28 12.72 8.40
CA ARG A 269 -2.29 11.64 7.41
C ARG A 269 -3.53 10.75 7.53
N VAL A 270 -3.96 10.40 8.73
CA VAL A 270 -5.22 9.68 8.97
C VAL A 270 -6.41 10.47 8.44
N PHE A 271 -6.45 11.79 8.67
CA PHE A 271 -7.52 12.64 8.13
C PHE A 271 -7.49 12.76 6.60
N ARG A 272 -6.32 12.81 5.97
CA ARG A 272 -6.21 12.75 4.50
C ARG A 272 -6.75 11.43 3.96
N ILE A 273 -6.39 10.29 4.55
CA ILE A 273 -6.92 8.98 4.15
C ILE A 273 -8.43 8.92 4.34
N TRP A 274 -8.95 9.42 5.46
CA TRP A 274 -10.39 9.52 5.68
C TRP A 274 -11.09 10.36 4.60
N SER A 275 -10.50 11.50 4.23
CA SER A 275 -11.00 12.34 3.12
C SER A 275 -10.94 11.63 1.77
N LEU A 276 -9.87 10.87 1.50
CA LEU A 276 -9.73 10.07 0.28
C LEU A 276 -10.81 8.99 0.18
N LEU A 277 -11.12 8.33 1.30
CA LEU A 277 -12.18 7.33 1.34
C LEU A 277 -13.55 7.99 1.15
N ARG A 278 -13.87 9.04 1.93
CA ARG A 278 -15.16 9.75 1.88
C ARG A 278 -15.48 10.39 0.53
N SER A 279 -14.47 10.85 -0.20
CA SER A 279 -14.64 11.47 -1.51
C SER A 279 -14.89 10.48 -2.66
N SER A 280 -15.00 9.18 -2.37
CA SER A 280 -15.44 8.20 -3.35
C SER A 280 -16.97 8.08 -3.35
N ASP A 281 -17.58 8.00 -4.53
CA ASP A 281 -19.04 8.07 -4.72
C ASP A 281 -19.85 6.99 -3.97
N ASN A 282 -19.18 5.92 -3.51
CA ASN A 282 -19.79 4.76 -2.85
C ASN A 282 -19.19 4.47 -1.46
N PHE A 283 -18.61 5.47 -0.79
CA PHE A 283 -18.07 5.26 0.56
C PHE A 283 -19.18 5.00 1.59
N ASP A 284 -19.07 3.86 2.27
CA ASP A 284 -19.92 3.51 3.40
C ASP A 284 -19.04 3.45 4.66
N PRO A 285 -19.26 4.33 5.67
CA PRO A 285 -18.50 4.31 6.90
C PRO A 285 -18.51 2.95 7.61
N THR A 286 -19.55 2.13 7.43
CA THR A 286 -19.65 0.78 8.02
C THR A 286 -18.48 -0.13 7.66
N ILE A 287 -17.68 0.20 6.64
CA ILE A 287 -16.41 -0.47 6.36
C ILE A 287 -15.46 -0.55 7.56
N LEU A 288 -15.51 0.42 8.48
CA LEU A 288 -14.68 0.42 9.69
C LEU A 288 -15.29 -0.35 10.87
N GLN A 289 -16.51 -0.89 10.72
CA GLN A 289 -17.19 -1.63 11.77
C GLN A 289 -16.38 -2.83 12.31
N PRO A 290 -15.66 -3.63 11.49
CA PRO A 290 -14.77 -4.67 11.99
C PRO A 290 -13.71 -4.16 12.97
N ILE A 291 -13.10 -3.00 12.69
CA ILE A 291 -12.09 -2.38 13.56
C ILE A 291 -12.73 -2.00 14.89
N LEU A 292 -13.94 -1.42 14.86
CA LEU A 292 -14.66 -1.05 16.07
C LEU A 292 -15.01 -2.27 16.94
N GLN A 293 -15.42 -3.38 16.32
CA GLN A 293 -15.73 -4.62 17.04
C GLN A 293 -14.50 -5.17 17.77
N VAL A 294 -13.35 -5.23 17.08
CA VAL A 294 -12.08 -5.68 17.67
C VAL A 294 -11.66 -4.81 18.85
N LEU A 295 -11.84 -3.49 18.78
CA LEU A 295 -11.52 -2.59 19.89
C LEU A 295 -12.43 -2.78 21.12
N GLN A 296 -13.60 -3.39 20.97
CA GLN A 296 -14.54 -3.64 22.07
C GLN A 296 -14.32 -4.98 22.77
N GLU A 297 -13.54 -5.89 22.16
CA GLU A 297 -13.28 -7.23 22.67
C GLU A 297 -12.55 -7.24 24.03
N PRO A 298 -12.77 -8.27 24.88
CA PRO A 298 -12.08 -8.38 26.18
C PRO A 298 -10.56 -8.51 26.07
N THR A 299 -10.07 -9.18 25.03
CA THR A 299 -8.65 -9.34 24.69
C THR A 299 -7.98 -8.00 24.41
N ALA A 300 -8.67 -7.09 23.73
CA ALA A 300 -8.21 -5.72 23.61
C ALA A 300 -8.02 -5.08 24.99
N ARG A 301 -8.95 -5.29 25.94
CA ARG A 301 -8.87 -4.69 27.30
C ARG A 301 -7.62 -5.10 28.09
N ASP A 302 -7.12 -6.33 27.94
CA ASP A 302 -5.88 -6.76 28.60
C ASP A 302 -4.64 -6.10 27.98
N LEU A 303 -4.60 -6.00 26.64
CA LEU A 303 -3.54 -5.31 25.90
C LEU A 303 -3.53 -3.79 26.19
N GLY A 304 -4.71 -3.18 26.33
CA GLY A 304 -4.86 -1.77 26.69
C GLY A 304 -4.57 -1.48 28.15
N GLY A 305 -4.77 -2.45 29.05
CA GLY A 305 -4.45 -2.32 30.48
C GLY A 305 -2.95 -2.25 30.77
N ARG A 306 -2.09 -2.75 29.87
CA ARG A 306 -0.63 -2.69 30.00
C ARG A 306 0.01 -1.42 29.42
N VAL A 307 -0.74 -0.64 28.62
CA VAL A 307 -0.30 0.66 28.10
C VAL A 307 -0.81 1.75 29.06
N VAL A 308 -0.09 1.94 30.17
CA VAL A 308 -0.31 3.04 31.11
C VAL A 308 0.40 4.27 30.55
N GLY A 309 -0.38 5.14 29.89
CA GLY A 309 0.12 6.39 29.31
C GLY A 309 -0.93 7.12 28.47
N GLY A 310 -2.05 7.52 29.07
CA GLY A 310 -2.90 8.59 28.53
C GLY A 310 -3.55 8.37 27.15
N ILE A 311 -4.50 7.44 27.05
CA ILE A 311 -5.85 7.56 26.41
C ILE A 311 -6.47 6.16 26.32
N SER A 312 -7.62 5.96 26.96
CA SER A 312 -8.26 4.63 27.05
C SER A 312 -8.79 4.14 25.70
N GLN A 313 -8.82 2.82 25.48
CA GLN A 313 -9.46 2.19 24.31
C GLN A 313 -10.92 2.60 24.09
N ARG A 314 -11.62 2.99 25.17
CA ARG A 314 -12.98 3.53 25.09
C ARG A 314 -13.03 4.87 24.36
N LEU A 315 -11.99 5.70 24.46
CA LEU A 315 -11.86 6.95 23.69
C LEU A 315 -11.61 6.66 22.21
N ALA A 316 -10.76 5.68 21.89
CA ALA A 316 -10.52 5.23 20.52
C ALA A 316 -11.82 4.77 19.84
N ALA A 317 -12.56 3.88 20.50
CA ALA A 317 -13.85 3.41 20.03
C ALA A 317 -14.88 4.55 19.88
N ARG A 318 -14.90 5.52 20.80
CA ARG A 318 -15.80 6.69 20.74
C ARG A 318 -15.47 7.62 19.58
N LEU A 319 -14.19 7.91 19.35
CA LEU A 319 -13.76 8.76 18.24
C LEU A 319 -14.07 8.11 16.89
N LEU A 320 -13.81 6.81 16.74
CA LEU A 320 -14.22 6.07 15.55
C LEU A 320 -15.75 6.08 15.36
N LEU A 321 -16.53 5.89 16.43
CA LEU A 321 -18.00 6.00 16.37
C LEU A 321 -18.49 7.39 15.96
N GLN A 322 -17.79 8.45 16.36
CA GLN A 322 -18.13 9.81 15.95
C GLN A 322 -17.87 9.99 14.45
N VAL A 323 -16.76 9.47 13.94
CA VAL A 323 -16.40 9.46 12.53
C VAL A 323 -17.41 8.64 11.69
N LEU A 324 -17.90 7.51 12.21
CA LEU A 324 -18.93 6.69 11.55
C LEU A 324 -20.29 7.39 11.40
N ARG A 325 -20.57 8.41 12.23
CA ARG A 325 -21.86 9.13 12.27
C ARG A 325 -21.85 10.44 11.49
N SER A 326 -20.69 10.91 11.02
CA SER A 326 -20.45 12.23 10.39
C SER A 326 -20.17 12.15 8.90
#